data_AF-A0AAU7WAT6-F1
#
_entry.id   AF-A0AAU7WAT6-F1
#
_cell.length_a   1.000
_cell.length_b   1.000
_cell.length_c   1.000
_cell.angle_alpha   90.00
_cell.angle_beta   90.00
_cell.angle_gamma   90.00
#
_symmetry.space_group_name_H-M   'P 1'
#
loop_
_entity.id
_entity.type
_entity.pdbx_description
1 polymer ?
#
loop_
_entity_poly.entity_id
_entity_poly.type
_entity_poly.pdbx_seq_one_letter_code
_entity_poly.pdbx_strand_id
1 'polypeptide(L)'
;MASTSLRRAVLAGAALTSVFLLAACAPPKSLVESYPGEPRVEHVVEEDEEAAAEEDEHPAADGEPSAVWLGQGGQLAVTLFGSSTCPPVGTRISVVEPLSEGNIVEIETKDYGDGMCTADLVPYTSVFWTPMNVGPTSPLTVRVAGTEIEVPVK
;
A
#
# COMPACT_ATOMS: atom_id res chain seq x y z
N MET A 1 -42.96 -36.51 -16.63
CA MET A 1 -42.20 -36.27 -15.38
C MET A 1 -40.77 -35.87 -15.72
N ALA A 2 -40.54 -34.62 -16.13
CA ALA A 2 -39.20 -34.07 -16.32
C ALA A 2 -39.33 -32.56 -16.09
N SER A 3 -39.12 -32.09 -14.84
CA SER A 3 -39.25 -30.64 -14.60
C SER A 3 -38.59 -30.14 -13.31
N THR A 4 -38.51 -30.96 -12.27
CA THR A 4 -38.06 -30.47 -10.95
C THR A 4 -36.54 -30.48 -10.76
N SER A 5 -35.85 -31.47 -11.33
CA SER A 5 -34.39 -31.61 -11.26
C SER A 5 -33.66 -30.57 -12.10
N LEU A 6 -34.17 -30.28 -13.31
CA LEU A 6 -33.57 -29.28 -14.21
C LEU A 6 -33.69 -27.85 -13.66
N ARG A 7 -34.83 -27.50 -13.04
CA ARG A 7 -35.06 -26.18 -12.42
C ARG A 7 -34.17 -25.95 -11.19
N ARG A 8 -33.93 -26.98 -10.37
CA ARG A 8 -33.02 -26.90 -9.22
C ARG A 8 -31.56 -26.71 -9.64
N ALA A 9 -31.14 -27.37 -10.71
CA ALA A 9 -29.78 -27.21 -11.25
C ALA A 9 -29.53 -25.79 -11.79
N VAL A 10 -30.51 -25.20 -12.49
CA VAL A 10 -30.40 -23.82 -13.00
C VAL A 10 -30.36 -22.79 -11.88
N LEU A 11 -31.19 -22.94 -10.84
CA LEU A 11 -31.18 -22.05 -9.67
C LEU A 11 -29.88 -22.15 -8.86
N ALA A 12 -29.34 -23.37 -8.70
CA ALA A 12 -28.05 -23.58 -8.05
C ALA A 12 -26.89 -22.97 -8.85
N GLY A 13 -26.93 -23.06 -10.19
CA GLY A 13 -25.94 -22.44 -11.06
C GLY A 13 -25.94 -20.91 -10.99
N ALA A 14 -27.12 -20.28 -11.01
CA ALA A 14 -27.26 -18.82 -10.94
C ALA A 14 -26.84 -18.24 -9.57
N ALA A 15 -27.05 -18.98 -8.48
CA ALA A 15 -26.60 -18.57 -7.16
C ALA A 15 -25.07 -18.61 -7.05
N LEU A 16 -24.41 -19.62 -7.63
CA LEU A 16 -22.96 -19.76 -7.59
C LEU A 16 -22.25 -18.67 -8.42
N THR A 17 -22.76 -18.31 -9.59
CA THR A 17 -22.15 -17.24 -10.42
C THR A 17 -22.25 -15.86 -9.77
N SER A 18 -23.35 -15.58 -9.05
CA SER A 18 -23.56 -14.29 -8.38
C SER A 18 -22.60 -14.04 -7.22
N VAL A 19 -22.18 -15.09 -6.50
CA VAL A 19 -21.23 -14.96 -5.37
C VAL A 19 -19.81 -14.64 -5.84
N PHE A 20 -19.39 -15.18 -6.99
CA PHE A 20 -18.05 -14.90 -7.53
C PHE A 20 -17.87 -13.46 -8.00
N LEU A 21 -18.93 -12.77 -8.42
CA LEU A 21 -18.85 -11.38 -8.88
C LEU A 21 -18.63 -10.37 -7.73
N LEU A 22 -19.05 -10.70 -6.50
CA LEU A 22 -18.97 -9.79 -5.36
C LEU A 22 -17.58 -9.74 -4.70
N ALA A 23 -16.77 -10.79 -4.83
CA ALA A 23 -15.43 -10.85 -4.23
C ALA A 23 -14.36 -10.02 -4.97
N ALA A 24 -14.66 -9.49 -6.15
CA ALA A 24 -13.68 -8.81 -7.01
C ALA A 24 -13.46 -7.31 -6.68
N CYS A 25 -14.21 -6.72 -5.74
CA CYS A 25 -14.10 -5.28 -5.42
C CYS A 25 -13.07 -4.93 -4.32
N ALA A 26 -12.42 -5.91 -3.70
CA ALA A 26 -11.39 -5.65 -2.70
C ALA A 26 -10.05 -5.31 -3.38
N PRO A 27 -9.39 -4.19 -3.02
CA PRO A 27 -8.03 -3.92 -3.48
C PRO A 27 -7.09 -5.06 -3.06
N PRO A 28 -6.14 -5.46 -3.93
CA PRO A 28 -5.23 -6.54 -3.59
C PRO A 28 -4.27 -6.09 -2.48
N LYS A 29 -3.97 -7.02 -1.57
CA LYS A 29 -3.01 -6.81 -0.47
C LYS A 29 -1.55 -6.98 -0.89
N SER A 30 -1.30 -7.37 -2.14
CA SER A 30 0.03 -7.54 -2.69
C SER A 30 0.60 -6.22 -3.18
N LEU A 31 1.93 -6.18 -3.29
CA LEU A 31 2.65 -5.14 -3.98
C LEU A 31 2.06 -4.86 -5.38
N VAL A 32 1.90 -3.58 -5.71
CA VAL A 32 1.53 -3.10 -7.05
C VAL A 32 2.78 -3.02 -7.92
N GLU A 33 3.77 -2.28 -7.44
CA GLU A 33 5.07 -2.12 -8.07
C GLU A 33 6.12 -1.77 -7.02
N SER A 34 7.39 -1.95 -7.38
CA SER A 34 8.51 -1.49 -6.56
C SER A 34 9.68 -1.07 -7.44
N TYR A 35 10.43 -0.08 -6.99
CA TYR A 35 11.54 0.50 -7.75
C TYR A 35 12.61 1.12 -6.84
N PRO A 36 13.87 1.18 -7.29
CA PRO A 36 14.91 1.92 -6.59
C PRO A 36 14.63 3.43 -6.65
N GLY A 37 14.95 4.12 -5.56
CA GLY A 37 14.71 5.55 -5.42
C GLY A 37 13.53 5.90 -4.53
N GLU A 38 13.34 7.21 -4.38
CA GLU A 38 12.24 7.84 -3.67
C GLU A 38 10.93 7.82 -4.49
N PRO A 39 9.77 7.97 -3.82
CA PRO A 39 8.48 7.89 -4.50
C PRO A 39 8.29 9.08 -5.45
N ARG A 40 7.73 8.80 -6.64
CA ARG A 40 7.37 9.86 -7.59
C ARG A 40 6.05 10.49 -7.16
N VAL A 41 6.14 11.62 -6.47
CA VAL A 41 5.00 12.50 -6.24
C VAL A 41 4.94 13.48 -7.42
N GLU A 42 4.01 13.29 -8.35
CA GLU A 42 3.72 14.31 -9.36
C GLU A 42 3.08 15.53 -8.66
N HIS A 43 3.92 16.46 -8.20
CA HIS A 43 3.49 17.84 -8.02
C HIS A 43 3.24 18.37 -9.43
N VAL A 44 1.97 18.62 -9.77
CA VAL A 44 1.65 19.48 -10.90
C VAL A 44 2.14 20.87 -10.48
N VAL A 45 3.39 21.18 -10.82
CA VAL A 45 3.94 22.52 -10.74
C VAL A 45 3.20 23.33 -11.80
N GLU A 46 2.04 23.86 -11.45
CA GLU A 46 1.64 25.15 -12.03
C GLU A 46 2.56 26.16 -11.33
N GLU A 47 3.53 26.67 -12.08
CA GLU A 47 4.43 27.74 -11.66
C GLU A 47 3.59 28.96 -11.27
N ASP A 48 3.29 29.12 -9.98
CA ASP A 48 2.98 30.42 -9.39
C ASP A 48 3.78 30.50 -8.08
N GLU A 49 4.96 31.11 -8.20
CA GLU A 49 5.73 31.62 -7.07
C GLU A 49 4.82 32.58 -6.28
N GLU A 50 4.39 32.19 -5.07
CA GLU A 50 3.97 33.03 -3.93
C GLU A 50 2.76 32.47 -3.15
N ALA A 51 2.99 31.35 -2.45
CA ALA A 51 2.30 31.06 -1.19
C ALA A 51 3.21 30.16 -0.33
N ALA A 52 4.05 30.78 0.48
CA ALA A 52 4.85 30.08 1.46
C ALA A 52 3.95 29.47 2.55
N ALA A 53 4.28 28.22 2.90
CA ALA A 53 3.92 27.47 4.10
C ALA A 53 2.47 26.95 4.20
N GLU A 54 2.26 25.73 3.68
CA GLU A 54 1.94 24.56 4.52
C GLU A 54 2.56 23.32 3.84
N GLU A 55 3.90 23.29 3.74
CA GLU A 55 4.64 22.11 3.32
C GLU A 55 4.93 21.25 4.56
N ASP A 56 3.95 20.46 5.02
CA ASP A 56 4.25 19.25 5.82
C ASP A 56 4.70 18.12 4.88
N GLU A 57 5.65 18.45 4.02
CA GLU A 57 6.42 17.49 3.25
C GLU A 57 7.60 17.17 4.16
N HIS A 58 7.52 16.07 4.90
CA HIS A 58 8.73 15.48 5.47
C HIS A 58 9.35 14.62 4.37
N PRO A 59 10.26 15.15 3.51
CA PRO A 59 11.13 14.26 2.76
C PRO A 59 11.84 13.40 3.80
N ALA A 60 11.87 12.09 3.57
CA ALA A 60 12.51 11.16 4.47
C ALA A 60 13.91 11.68 4.79
N ALA A 61 14.25 11.87 6.07
CA ALA A 61 15.63 12.16 6.41
C ALA A 61 16.49 11.03 5.86
N ASP A 62 17.64 11.36 5.26
CA ASP A 62 18.50 10.41 4.55
C ASP A 62 18.72 9.13 5.37
N GLY A 63 18.09 8.02 4.96
CA GLY A 63 18.23 6.71 5.60
C GLY A 63 17.09 6.25 6.51
N GLU A 64 16.07 7.08 6.78
CA GLU A 64 14.93 6.70 7.61
C GLU A 64 13.76 6.14 6.77
N PRO A 65 13.07 5.07 7.21
CA PRO A 65 11.84 4.61 6.59
C PRO A 65 10.80 5.73 6.46
N SER A 66 10.15 5.82 5.30
CA SER A 66 9.07 6.78 5.08
C SER A 66 7.90 6.16 4.35
N ALA A 67 6.75 6.81 4.44
CA ALA A 67 5.56 6.41 3.70
C ALA A 67 4.75 7.66 3.32
N VAL A 68 4.23 7.66 2.10
CA VAL A 68 3.46 8.79 1.55
C VAL A 68 2.25 8.28 0.78
N TRP A 69 1.16 9.04 0.85
CA TRP A 69 -0.01 8.81 0.03
C TRP A 69 0.24 9.24 -1.42
N LEU A 70 -0.08 8.36 -2.36
CA LEU A 70 -0.09 8.66 -3.79
C LEU A 70 -1.52 8.89 -4.30
N GLY A 71 -1.64 9.71 -5.35
CA GLY A 71 -2.94 10.14 -5.89
C GLY A 71 -3.77 10.86 -4.82
N GLN A 72 -5.08 10.58 -4.74
CA GLN A 72 -5.96 11.08 -3.66
C GLN A 72 -6.05 10.08 -2.49
N GLY A 73 -4.93 9.41 -2.14
CA GLY A 73 -4.87 8.39 -1.08
C GLY A 73 -5.38 7.01 -1.51
N GLY A 74 -5.48 6.76 -2.83
CA GLY A 74 -5.82 5.45 -3.38
C GLY A 74 -4.67 4.44 -3.33
N GLN A 75 -3.44 4.95 -3.19
CA GLN A 75 -2.23 4.15 -3.07
C GLN A 75 -1.33 4.70 -1.97
N LEU A 76 -0.50 3.82 -1.42
CA LEU A 76 0.50 4.12 -0.41
C LEU A 76 1.87 3.70 -0.93
N ALA A 77 2.80 4.64 -1.01
CA ALA A 77 4.20 4.34 -1.26
C ALA A 77 4.94 4.25 0.07
N VAL A 78 5.71 3.18 0.25
CA VAL A 78 6.56 2.97 1.42
C VAL A 78 7.99 2.85 0.95
N THR A 79 8.86 3.69 1.47
CA THR A 79 10.28 3.77 1.09
C THR A 79 11.13 3.32 2.25
N LEU A 80 11.96 2.32 1.97
CA LEU A 80 12.87 1.72 2.93
C LEU A 80 14.30 1.82 2.39
N PHE A 81 15.27 1.84 3.29
CA PHE A 81 16.68 1.94 2.95
C PHE A 81 17.39 0.60 3.19
N GLY A 82 18.14 0.14 2.20
CA GLY A 82 18.87 -1.13 2.31
C GLY A 82 19.87 -1.33 1.17
N SER A 83 20.43 -2.54 1.10
CA SER A 83 21.41 -2.94 0.08
C SER A 83 20.81 -2.87 -1.32
N SER A 84 21.51 -2.30 -2.31
CA SER A 84 21.02 -2.31 -3.70
C SER A 84 20.87 -3.71 -4.29
N THR A 85 21.64 -4.69 -3.82
CA THR A 85 21.48 -6.10 -4.24
C THR A 85 20.46 -6.88 -3.42
N CYS A 86 20.10 -6.39 -2.24
CA CYS A 86 19.07 -6.96 -1.37
C CYS A 86 18.10 -5.86 -0.89
N PRO A 87 17.34 -5.24 -1.81
CA PRO A 87 16.52 -4.10 -1.46
C PRO A 87 15.38 -4.52 -0.53
N PRO A 88 15.04 -3.73 0.50
CA PRO A 88 13.96 -4.03 1.43
C PRO A 88 12.58 -3.85 0.76
N VAL A 89 12.19 -4.81 -0.09
CA VAL A 89 10.93 -4.75 -0.84
C VAL A 89 9.77 -5.11 0.08
N GLY A 90 8.77 -4.23 0.18
CA GLY A 90 7.49 -4.57 0.79
C GLY A 90 6.74 -5.56 -0.09
N THR A 91 6.19 -6.62 0.50
CA THR A 91 5.56 -7.73 -0.25
C THR A 91 4.06 -7.80 -0.03
N ARG A 92 3.60 -7.39 1.15
CA ARG A 92 2.19 -7.45 1.54
C ARG A 92 1.86 -6.29 2.48
N ILE A 93 0.67 -5.74 2.29
CA ILE A 93 0.02 -4.82 3.23
C ILE A 93 -1.14 -5.53 3.96
N SER A 94 -1.25 -5.31 5.27
CA SER A 94 -2.34 -5.82 6.09
C SER A 94 -2.89 -4.75 7.00
N VAL A 95 -4.20 -4.78 7.25
CA VAL A 95 -4.86 -3.85 8.18
C VAL A 95 -4.75 -4.43 9.57
N VAL A 96 -4.16 -3.68 10.49
CA VAL A 96 -4.09 -4.01 11.91
C VAL A 96 -5.29 -3.41 12.63
N GLU A 97 -5.54 -2.12 12.39
CA GLU A 97 -6.69 -1.40 12.92
C GLU A 97 -7.36 -0.61 11.78
N PRO A 98 -8.69 -0.72 11.61
CA PRO A 98 -9.39 0.07 10.62
C PRO A 98 -9.39 1.56 10.97
N LEU A 99 -9.78 2.38 10.01
CA LEU A 99 -9.95 3.83 10.11
C LEU A 99 -10.82 4.25 11.31
N SER A 100 -11.80 3.43 11.68
CA SER A 100 -12.69 3.69 12.81
C SER A 100 -12.08 3.46 14.19
N GLU A 101 -10.92 2.81 14.27
CA GLU A 101 -10.29 2.40 15.54
C GLU A 101 -8.92 3.05 15.74
N GLY A 102 -8.12 3.14 14.68
CA GLY A 102 -6.78 3.73 14.77
C GLY A 102 -6.05 3.94 13.44
N ASN A 103 -6.59 3.43 12.32
CA ASN A 103 -6.01 3.57 10.99
C ASN A 103 -4.54 3.06 10.95
N ILE A 104 -4.34 1.78 11.25
CA ILE A 104 -3.01 1.17 11.36
C ILE A 104 -2.87 0.04 10.35
N VAL A 105 -1.77 0.06 9.59
CA VAL A 105 -1.39 -1.00 8.65
C VAL A 105 0.00 -1.56 8.96
N GLU A 106 0.24 -2.80 8.56
CA GLU A 106 1.52 -3.49 8.67
C GLU A 106 2.00 -3.92 7.29
N ILE A 107 3.28 -3.66 7.00
CA ILE A 107 3.96 -4.02 5.77
C ILE A 107 4.96 -5.15 6.03
N GLU A 108 4.73 -6.30 5.41
CA GLU A 108 5.69 -7.40 5.41
C GLU A 108 6.80 -7.13 4.39
N THR A 109 8.06 -7.19 4.82
CA THR A 109 9.21 -7.02 3.94
C THR A 109 9.78 -8.37 3.49
N LYS A 110 10.37 -8.40 2.30
CA LYS A 110 11.07 -9.57 1.79
C LYS A 110 12.28 -9.88 2.65
N ASP A 111 12.38 -11.14 3.08
CA ASP A 111 13.57 -11.69 3.72
C ASP A 111 14.54 -12.24 2.67
N TYR A 112 15.80 -11.81 2.74
CA TYR A 112 16.88 -12.27 1.86
C TYR A 112 17.76 -13.35 2.53
N GLY A 113 17.55 -13.65 3.81
CA GLY A 113 18.39 -14.55 4.60
C GLY A 113 19.86 -14.10 4.64
N ASP A 114 20.78 -15.06 4.77
CA ASP A 114 22.23 -14.84 4.75
C ASP A 114 22.79 -14.62 3.33
N GLY A 115 21.99 -14.02 2.43
CA GLY A 115 22.40 -13.71 1.07
C GLY A 115 23.59 -12.75 1.03
N MET A 116 24.37 -12.81 -0.05
CA MET A 116 25.47 -11.87 -0.27
C MET A 116 24.90 -10.50 -0.68
N CYS A 117 24.70 -9.63 0.30
CA CYS A 117 24.26 -8.26 0.09
C CYS A 117 25.45 -7.29 0.00
N THR A 118 25.36 -6.31 -0.88
CA THR A 118 26.31 -5.20 -0.98
C THR A 118 26.15 -4.21 0.19
N ALA A 119 27.19 -3.43 0.47
CA ALA A 119 27.25 -2.53 1.62
C ALA A 119 26.68 -1.12 1.36
N ASP A 120 26.21 -0.83 0.15
CA ASP A 120 25.62 0.45 -0.20
C ASP A 120 24.17 0.54 0.30
N LEU A 121 23.83 1.66 0.93
CA LEU A 121 22.49 1.93 1.44
C LEU A 121 21.77 2.83 0.43
N VAL A 122 20.70 2.33 -0.18
CA VAL A 122 19.91 3.06 -1.17
C VAL A 122 18.41 3.01 -0.81
N PRO A 123 17.65 4.08 -1.12
CA PRO A 123 16.21 4.06 -1.00
C PRO A 123 15.60 3.10 -2.00
N TYR A 124 14.57 2.38 -1.57
CA TYR A 124 13.77 1.50 -2.40
C TYR A 124 12.30 1.63 -2.03
N THR A 125 11.48 1.95 -3.01
CA THR A 125 10.06 2.24 -2.82
C THR A 125 9.21 1.05 -3.24
N SER A 126 8.20 0.75 -2.43
CA SER A 126 7.17 -0.28 -2.67
C SER A 126 5.79 0.37 -2.61
N VAL A 127 4.98 0.17 -3.65
CA VAL A 127 3.66 0.80 -3.79
C VAL A 127 2.55 -0.23 -3.58
N PHE A 128 1.57 0.13 -2.76
CA PHE A 128 0.41 -0.69 -2.46
C PHE A 128 -0.88 0.04 -2.79
N TRP A 129 -1.94 -0.71 -3.13
CA TRP A 129 -3.28 -0.16 -3.07
C TRP A 129 -3.69 0.05 -1.60
N THR A 130 -4.40 1.14 -1.34
CA THR A 130 -4.97 1.38 -0.01
C THR A 130 -5.98 0.27 0.32
N PRO A 131 -5.83 -0.46 1.43
CA PRO A 131 -6.77 -1.50 1.83
C PRO A 131 -8.16 -0.94 2.13
N MET A 132 -9.18 -1.81 2.06
CA MET A 132 -10.50 -1.44 2.55
C MET A 132 -10.45 -1.06 4.03
N ASN A 133 -11.27 -0.08 4.42
CA ASN A 133 -11.39 0.42 5.78
C ASN A 133 -10.12 1.09 6.32
N VAL A 134 -9.22 1.53 5.44
CA VAL A 134 -8.08 2.42 5.73
C VAL A 134 -8.24 3.62 4.80
N GLY A 135 -7.82 4.82 5.22
CA GLY A 135 -7.98 5.99 4.37
C GLY A 135 -7.14 7.20 4.79
N PRO A 136 -7.07 8.20 3.90
CA PRO A 136 -6.24 9.40 4.10
C PRO A 136 -6.92 10.49 4.95
N THR A 137 -8.15 10.26 5.44
CA THR A 137 -8.93 11.30 6.16
C THR A 137 -8.57 11.42 7.65
N SER A 138 -7.72 10.53 8.16
CA SER A 138 -7.04 10.65 9.45
C SER A 138 -5.59 10.20 9.28
N PRO A 139 -4.68 10.58 10.20
CA PRO A 139 -3.32 10.06 10.18
C PRO A 139 -3.33 8.53 10.09
N LEU A 140 -2.44 7.97 9.28
CA LEU A 140 -2.24 6.53 9.13
C LEU A 140 -0.94 6.15 9.83
N THR A 141 -0.96 5.12 10.66
CA THR A 141 0.27 4.52 11.18
C THR A 141 0.66 3.33 10.30
N VAL A 142 1.85 3.39 9.72
CA VAL A 142 2.46 2.31 8.94
C VAL A 142 3.52 1.62 9.78
N ARG A 143 3.29 0.34 10.11
CA ARG A 143 4.27 -0.53 10.75
C ARG A 143 5.08 -1.25 9.69
N VAL A 144 6.40 -1.13 9.74
CA VAL A 144 7.28 -1.78 8.77
C VAL A 144 8.66 -2.01 9.38
N ALA A 145 9.17 -3.24 9.24
CA ALA A 145 10.49 -3.63 9.75
C ALA A 145 10.73 -3.24 11.23
N GLY A 146 9.69 -3.30 12.07
CA GLY A 146 9.75 -2.92 13.49
C GLY A 146 9.77 -1.42 13.78
N THR A 147 9.57 -0.58 12.76
CA THR A 147 9.44 0.88 12.86
C THR A 147 7.98 1.26 12.64
N GLU A 148 7.52 2.34 13.30
CA GLU A 148 6.22 2.95 13.04
C GLU A 148 6.44 4.31 12.33
N ILE A 149 5.73 4.52 11.24
CA ILE A 149 5.76 5.75 10.44
C ILE A 149 4.36 6.36 10.49
N GLU A 150 4.26 7.60 10.93
CA GLU A 150 3.00 8.35 10.83
C GLU A 150 2.92 9.02 9.45
N VAL A 151 1.87 8.70 8.70
CA VAL A 151 1.58 9.31 7.41
C VAL A 151 0.46 10.33 7.63
N PRO A 152 0.69 11.62 7.30
CA PRO A 152 -0.31 12.65 7.51
C PRO A 152 -1.55 12.42 6.64
N VAL A 153 -2.60 13.16 6.95
CA VAL A 153 -3.81 13.21 6.12
C VAL A 153 -3.51 13.77 4.73
N LYS A 154 -4.36 13.47 3.74
CA LYS A 154 -4.27 14.02 2.39
C LYS A 154 -5.51 14.80 1.99
#